data_AF-A0A350QPN0-F1
#
_entry.id   AF-A0A350QPN0-F1
#
_cell.length_a   1.000
_cell.length_b   1.000
_cell.length_c   1.000
_cell.angle_alpha   90.00
_cell.angle_beta   90.00
_cell.angle_gamma   90.00
#
_symmetry.space_group_name_H-M   'P 1'
#
loop_
_entity.id
_entity.type
_entity.pdbx_description
1 polymer ?
#
loop_
_entity_poly.entity_id
_entity_poly.type
_entity_poly.pdbx_seq_one_letter_code
_entity_poly.pdbx_strand_id
1 'polypeptide(L)'
;MLGVGIIGAPLLGNLQDTRIHDSLQGNEAIYAKYVADEEKTSIFGDYKSVDQDVVTEREARIEVLQGNKADEATEFAEAEARELEVLLGERDVFEGLTKEAKATALRFAAGPAVFMFLSYCVLILWFKSRGGYKPVDLE
;
A
#
# COMPACT_ATOMS: atom_id res chain seq x y z
N MET A 1 -7.57 -0.98 23.17
CA MET A 1 -6.39 -0.84 22.28
C MET A 1 -6.00 -2.15 21.59
N LEU A 2 -5.98 -3.32 22.28
CA LEU A 2 -5.64 -4.61 21.65
C LEU A 2 -6.65 -5.10 20.57
N GLY A 3 -7.95 -4.90 20.76
CA GLY A 3 -8.98 -5.42 19.84
C GLY A 3 -8.96 -4.83 18.42
N VAL A 4 -8.61 -3.54 18.30
CA VAL A 4 -8.44 -2.87 16.99
C VAL A 4 -7.20 -3.37 16.25
N GLY A 5 -6.13 -3.75 16.95
CA GLY A 5 -4.93 -4.29 16.32
C GLY A 5 -5.15 -5.66 15.68
N ILE A 6 -5.83 -6.56 16.41
CA ILE A 6 -6.06 -7.95 15.97
C ILE A 6 -7.01 -8.02 14.78
N ILE A 7 -8.07 -7.21 14.77
CA ILE A 7 -9.06 -7.22 13.69
C ILE A 7 -8.69 -6.23 12.58
N GLY A 8 -8.13 -5.07 12.95
CA GLY A 8 -7.85 -3.99 12.02
C GLY A 8 -6.67 -4.27 11.08
N ALA A 9 -5.60 -4.91 11.56
CA ALA A 9 -4.44 -5.19 10.70
C ALA A 9 -4.76 -6.15 9.53
N PRO A 10 -5.46 -7.28 9.73
CA PRO A 10 -5.90 -8.12 8.62
C PRO A 10 -6.87 -7.42 7.65
N LEU A 11 -7.81 -6.63 8.17
CA LEU A 11 -8.74 -5.86 7.32
C LEU A 11 -8.00 -4.81 6.48
N LEU A 12 -7.04 -4.10 7.09
CA LEU A 12 -6.26 -3.09 6.39
C LEU A 12 -5.34 -3.72 5.34
N GLY A 13 -4.71 -4.87 5.66
CA GLY A 13 -3.90 -5.63 4.71
C GLY A 13 -4.74 -6.04 3.51
N ASN A 14 -5.92 -6.60 3.74
CA ASN A 14 -6.80 -6.99 2.66
C ASN A 14 -7.30 -5.81 1.81
N LEU A 15 -7.65 -4.69 2.46
CA LEU A 15 -8.02 -3.48 1.74
C LEU A 15 -6.85 -2.94 0.89
N GLN A 16 -5.61 -3.05 1.37
CA GLN A 16 -4.43 -2.74 0.58
C GLN A 16 -4.32 -3.66 -0.63
N ASP A 17 -4.44 -4.98 -0.44
CA ASP A 17 -4.31 -5.95 -1.53
C ASP A 17 -5.36 -5.75 -2.63
N THR A 18 -6.61 -5.47 -2.24
CA THR A 18 -7.69 -5.14 -3.19
C THR A 18 -7.38 -3.87 -3.97
N ARG A 19 -6.90 -2.81 -3.30
CA ARG A 19 -6.52 -1.55 -3.95
C ARG A 19 -5.32 -1.72 -4.88
N ILE A 20 -4.36 -2.58 -4.52
CA ILE A 20 -3.19 -2.89 -5.35
C ILE A 20 -3.65 -3.62 -6.61
N HIS A 21 -4.54 -4.61 -6.46
CA HIS A 21 -5.14 -5.30 -7.59
C HIS A 21 -5.80 -4.32 -8.58
N ASP A 22 -6.70 -3.46 -8.10
CA ASP A 22 -7.38 -2.46 -8.93
C ASP A 22 -6.40 -1.49 -9.61
N SER A 23 -5.36 -1.06 -8.88
CA SER A 23 -4.34 -0.15 -9.43
C SER A 23 -3.48 -0.81 -10.50
N LEU A 24 -3.17 -2.11 -10.36
CA LEU A 24 -2.37 -2.85 -11.33
C LEU A 24 -3.20 -3.21 -12.57
N GLN A 25 -4.50 -3.45 -12.45
CA GLN A 25 -5.38 -3.75 -13.60
C GLN A 25 -5.32 -2.67 -14.69
N GLY A 26 -5.06 -1.42 -14.33
CA GLY A 26 -4.88 -0.32 -15.29
C GLY A 26 -3.64 -0.46 -16.19
N ASN A 27 -2.71 -1.37 -15.87
CA ASN A 27 -1.51 -1.64 -16.64
C ASN A 27 -1.35 -3.14 -16.90
N GLU A 28 -1.91 -3.61 -18.02
CA GLU A 28 -1.94 -5.02 -18.41
C GLU A 28 -0.54 -5.66 -18.49
N ALA A 29 0.47 -4.90 -18.91
CA ALA A 29 1.85 -5.38 -19.05
C ALA A 29 2.49 -5.74 -17.70
N ILE A 30 2.18 -4.99 -16.64
CA ILE A 30 2.65 -5.27 -15.28
C ILE A 30 1.73 -6.30 -14.62
N TYR A 31 0.42 -6.15 -14.81
CA TYR A 31 -0.58 -7.04 -14.22
C TYR A 31 -0.33 -8.51 -14.56
N ALA A 32 -0.14 -8.84 -15.84
CA ALA A 32 0.10 -10.21 -16.28
C ALA A 32 1.43 -10.81 -15.78
N LYS A 33 2.37 -9.97 -15.32
CA LYS A 33 3.70 -10.40 -14.88
C LYS A 33 3.81 -10.53 -13.36
N TYR A 34 3.13 -9.69 -12.60
CA TYR A 34 3.31 -9.55 -11.15
C TYR A 34 2.13 -10.01 -10.31
N VAL A 35 1.00 -10.40 -10.93
CA VAL A 35 -0.21 -10.81 -10.23
C VAL A 35 -0.41 -12.31 -10.38
N ALA A 36 -0.69 -12.98 -9.26
CA ALA A 36 -0.96 -14.42 -9.26
C ALA A 36 -2.31 -14.71 -9.95
N ASP A 37 -2.43 -15.88 -10.58
CA ASP A 37 -3.66 -16.26 -11.28
C ASP A 37 -4.83 -16.57 -10.35
N GLU A 38 -4.56 -16.94 -9.11
CA GLU A 38 -5.56 -17.31 -8.10
C GLU A 38 -6.37 -16.10 -7.64
N GLU A 39 -7.69 -16.22 -7.74
CA GLU A 39 -8.65 -15.25 -7.23
C GLU A 39 -8.97 -15.54 -5.76
N LYS A 40 -8.94 -14.49 -4.93
CA LYS A 40 -9.17 -14.54 -3.50
C LYS A 40 -10.38 -13.69 -3.15
N THR A 41 -11.30 -14.25 -2.38
CA THR A 41 -12.47 -13.51 -1.89
C THR A 41 -12.17 -12.80 -0.57
N SER A 42 -12.65 -11.57 -0.47
CA SER A 42 -12.58 -10.76 0.73
C SER A 42 -13.91 -10.10 1.11
N ILE A 43 -13.97 -9.60 2.34
CA ILE A 43 -14.92 -8.62 2.87
C ILE A 43 -14.98 -7.34 2.00
N PHE A 44 -13.88 -7.00 1.31
CA PHE A 44 -13.80 -5.82 0.43
C PHE A 44 -13.97 -6.14 -1.06
N GLY A 45 -14.32 -7.37 -1.42
CA GLY A 45 -14.48 -7.83 -2.80
C GLY A 45 -13.51 -8.94 -3.18
N ASP A 46 -13.61 -9.40 -4.42
CA ASP A 46 -12.68 -10.38 -4.99
C ASP A 46 -11.43 -9.66 -5.52
N TYR A 47 -10.26 -10.26 -5.31
CA TYR A 47 -8.99 -9.70 -5.75
C TYR A 47 -7.99 -10.81 -6.06
N LYS A 48 -7.00 -10.49 -6.90
CA LYS A 48 -5.81 -11.32 -7.13
C LYS A 48 -4.60 -10.66 -6.47
N SER A 49 -3.87 -11.42 -5.66
CA SER A 49 -2.70 -10.91 -4.93
C SER A 49 -1.47 -10.81 -5.83
N VAL A 50 -0.58 -9.86 -5.50
CA VAL A 50 0.77 -9.80 -6.08
C VAL A 50 1.53 -11.09 -5.75
N ASP A 51 2.18 -11.65 -6.77
CA ASP A 51 3.11 -12.76 -6.62
C ASP A 51 4.44 -12.24 -6.07
N GLN A 52 4.72 -12.57 -4.80
CA GLN A 52 5.94 -12.11 -4.13
C GLN A 52 7.19 -12.83 -4.61
N ASP A 53 7.06 -14.04 -5.14
CA ASP A 53 8.20 -14.81 -5.64
C ASP A 53 8.73 -14.15 -6.92
N VAL A 54 7.82 -13.71 -7.80
CA VAL A 54 8.19 -12.96 -9.02
C VAL A 54 8.81 -11.61 -8.71
N VAL A 55 8.28 -10.88 -7.71
CA VAL A 55 8.89 -9.61 -7.26
C VAL A 55 10.32 -9.86 -6.79
N THR A 56 10.50 -10.85 -5.92
CA THR A 56 11.80 -11.19 -5.33
C THR A 56 12.81 -11.63 -6.40
N GLU A 57 12.40 -12.47 -7.36
CA GLU A 57 13.25 -12.92 -8.46
C GLU A 57 13.74 -11.75 -9.32
N ARG A 58 12.84 -10.83 -9.65
CA ARG A 58 13.16 -9.66 -10.48
C ARG A 58 14.05 -8.67 -9.74
N GLU A 59 13.82 -8.46 -8.43
CA GLU A 59 14.70 -7.64 -7.59
C GLU A 59 16.10 -8.24 -7.50
N ALA A 60 16.22 -9.56 -7.25
CA ALA A 60 17.49 -10.25 -7.23
C ALA A 60 18.21 -10.16 -8.59
N ARG A 61 17.48 -10.26 -9.70
CA ARG A 61 18.04 -10.09 -11.05
C ARG A 61 18.57 -8.67 -11.28
N ILE A 62 17.82 -7.65 -10.86
CA ILE A 62 18.27 -6.26 -10.91
C ILE A 62 19.55 -6.07 -10.09
N GLU A 63 19.61 -6.62 -8.88
CA GLU A 63 20.78 -6.52 -8.00
C GLU A 63 22.03 -7.14 -8.65
N VAL A 64 21.90 -8.35 -9.22
CA VAL A 64 23.00 -9.01 -9.94
C VAL A 64 23.48 -8.18 -11.13
N LEU A 65 22.55 -7.67 -11.96
CA LEU A 65 22.89 -6.86 -13.12
C LEU A 65 23.53 -5.52 -12.72
N GLN A 66 23.08 -4.91 -11.62
CA GLN A 66 23.70 -3.70 -11.07
C GLN A 66 25.11 -3.99 -10.53
N GLY A 67 25.30 -5.13 -9.86
CA GLY A 67 26.61 -5.58 -9.38
C GLY A 67 27.59 -5.79 -10.53
N ASN A 68 27.17 -6.48 -11.59
CA ASN A 68 27.98 -6.69 -12.79
C ASN A 68 28.32 -5.37 -13.51
N LYS A 69 27.41 -4.38 -13.52
CA LYS A 69 27.69 -3.06 -14.09
C LYS A 69 28.70 -2.24 -13.28
N ALA A 70 28.74 -2.44 -11.96
CA ALA A 70 29.62 -1.71 -11.05
C ALA A 70 31.04 -2.26 -10.99
N ASP A 71 31.23 -3.53 -11.39
CA ASP A 71 32.53 -4.17 -11.44
C ASP A 71 33.28 -3.81 -12.74
N GLU A 72 34.31 -2.98 -12.63
CA GLU A 72 35.16 -2.55 -13.75
C GLU A 72 35.87 -3.72 -14.47
N ALA A 73 35.98 -4.89 -13.84
CA ALA A 73 36.61 -6.06 -14.42
C ALA A 73 35.70 -6.88 -15.35
N THR A 74 34.38 -6.66 -15.32
CA THR A 74 33.41 -7.36 -16.17
C THR A 74 33.00 -6.51 -17.37
N GLU A 75 33.09 -7.08 -18.58
CA GLU A 75 32.57 -6.44 -19.79
C GLU A 75 31.04 -6.53 -19.75
N PHE A 76 30.39 -5.44 -19.34
CA PHE A 76 28.94 -5.38 -19.26
C PHE A 76 28.34 -5.32 -20.67
N ALA A 77 27.70 -6.41 -21.09
CA ALA A 77 27.21 -6.53 -22.46
C ALA A 77 26.05 -5.56 -22.73
N GLU A 78 25.93 -5.06 -23.96
CA GLU A 78 24.82 -4.17 -24.37
C GLU A 78 23.44 -4.82 -24.13
N ALA A 79 23.37 -6.15 -24.23
CA ALA A 79 22.17 -6.93 -23.92
C ALA A 79 21.79 -6.89 -22.43
N GLU A 80 22.76 -6.99 -21.51
CA GLU A 80 22.54 -6.91 -20.07
C GLU A 80 22.14 -5.50 -19.63
N ALA A 81 22.69 -4.47 -20.29
CA ALA A 81 22.28 -3.09 -20.09
C ALA A 81 20.83 -2.85 -20.48
N ARG A 82 20.39 -3.42 -21.61
CA ARG A 82 19.01 -3.36 -22.07
C ARG A 82 18.05 -4.09 -21.13
N GLU A 83 18.44 -5.28 -20.66
CA GLU A 83 17.66 -6.05 -19.70
C GLU A 83 17.48 -5.27 -18.39
N LEU A 84 18.56 -4.69 -17.86
CA LEU A 84 18.54 -3.90 -16.63
C LEU A 84 17.64 -2.67 -16.78
N GLU A 85 17.72 -1.95 -17.90
CA GLU A 85 16.86 -0.78 -18.16
C GLU A 85 15.38 -1.16 -18.17
N VAL A 86 15.03 -2.28 -18.84
CA VAL A 86 13.64 -2.78 -18.87
C VAL A 86 13.18 -3.17 -17.47
N LEU A 87 13.96 -3.94 -16.72
CA LEU A 87 13.59 -4.39 -15.37
C LEU A 87 13.44 -3.22 -14.39
N LEU A 88 14.30 -2.20 -14.49
CA LEU A 88 14.19 -0.98 -13.68
C LEU A 88 12.92 -0.20 -14.03
N GLY A 89 12.62 -0.05 -15.32
CA GLY A 89 11.39 0.61 -15.77
C GLY A 89 10.13 -0.12 -15.28
N GLU A 90 10.11 -1.45 -15.37
CA GLU A 90 9.00 -2.27 -14.86
C GLU A 90 8.83 -2.13 -13.35
N ARG A 91 9.94 -2.20 -12.59
CA ARG A 91 9.94 -2.01 -11.14
C ARG A 91 9.41 -0.63 -10.76
N ASP A 92 9.88 0.43 -11.40
CA ASP A 92 9.49 1.80 -11.06
C ASP A 92 7.98 2.02 -11.28
N VAL A 93 7.43 1.46 -12.37
CA VAL A 93 5.99 1.49 -12.63
C VAL A 93 5.23 0.67 -11.58
N PHE A 94 5.67 -0.56 -11.31
CA PHE A 94 5.04 -1.44 -10.33
C PHE A 94 5.03 -0.83 -8.91
N GLU A 95 6.16 -0.29 -8.46
CA GLU A 95 6.29 0.38 -7.18
C GLU A 95 5.42 1.64 -7.13
N GLY A 96 5.39 2.42 -8.21
CA GLY A 96 4.53 3.60 -8.32
C GLY A 96 3.06 3.27 -8.09
N LEU A 97 2.54 2.28 -8.82
CA LEU A 97 1.15 1.81 -8.71
C LEU A 97 0.87 1.25 -7.30
N THR A 98 1.76 0.41 -6.79
CA THR A 98 1.61 -0.21 -5.46
C THR A 98 1.63 0.84 -4.34
N LYS A 99 2.50 1.84 -4.44
CA LYS A 99 2.61 2.92 -3.45
C LYS A 99 1.38 3.81 -3.44
N GLU A 100 0.85 4.14 -4.62
CA GLU A 100 -0.39 4.90 -4.75
C GLU A 100 -1.59 4.14 -4.18
N ALA A 101 -1.70 2.84 -4.49
CA ALA A 101 -2.73 1.96 -3.96
C ALA A 101 -2.70 1.90 -2.42
N LYS A 102 -1.51 1.68 -1.83
CA LYS A 102 -1.31 1.65 -0.37
C LYS A 102 -1.66 2.99 0.28
N ALA A 103 -1.23 4.10 -0.31
CA ALA A 103 -1.57 5.43 0.19
C ALA A 103 -3.09 5.67 0.18
N THR A 104 -3.77 5.23 -0.88
CA THR A 104 -5.22 5.35 -1.02
C THR A 104 -5.94 4.46 0.00
N ALA A 105 -5.50 3.22 0.21
CA ALA A 105 -6.01 2.32 1.24
C ALA A 105 -5.90 2.94 2.65
N LEU A 106 -4.75 3.52 2.96
CA LEU A 106 -4.50 4.16 4.24
C LEU A 106 -5.39 5.39 4.48
N ARG A 107 -5.59 6.23 3.45
CA ARG A 107 -6.51 7.39 3.52
C ARG A 107 -7.94 6.96 3.83
N PHE A 108 -8.41 5.88 3.21
CA PHE A 108 -9.73 5.34 3.48
C PHE A 108 -9.85 4.83 4.93
N ALA A 109 -8.85 4.10 5.41
CA ALA A 109 -8.81 3.57 6.77
C ALA A 109 -8.75 4.67 7.85
N ALA A 110 -8.21 5.86 7.52
CA ALA A 110 -8.17 7.00 8.45
C ALA A 110 -9.53 7.69 8.65
N GLY A 111 -10.53 7.43 7.80
CA GLY A 111 -11.83 8.08 7.81
C GLY A 111 -12.51 8.13 9.20
N PRO A 112 -12.67 6.99 9.90
CA PRO A 112 -13.30 6.97 11.22
C PRO A 112 -12.58 7.83 12.27
N ALA A 113 -11.24 7.82 12.26
CA ALA A 113 -10.45 8.60 13.21
C ALA A 113 -10.57 10.12 12.94
N VAL A 114 -10.54 10.52 11.66
CA VAL A 114 -10.75 11.91 11.26
C VAL A 114 -12.16 12.38 11.62
N PHE A 115 -13.18 11.54 11.39
CA PHE A 115 -14.56 11.84 11.77
C PHE A 115 -14.71 12.01 13.29
N MET A 116 -14.12 11.12 14.08
CA MET A 116 -14.13 11.21 15.54
C MET A 116 -13.45 12.52 16.01
N PHE A 117 -12.31 12.86 15.41
CA PHE A 117 -11.61 14.11 15.72
C PHE A 117 -12.48 15.34 15.44
N LEU A 118 -13.12 15.40 14.27
CA LEU A 118 -14.04 16.49 13.92
C LEU A 118 -15.23 16.57 14.89
N SER A 119 -15.82 15.43 15.23
CA SER A 119 -16.93 15.35 16.18
C SER A 119 -16.53 15.91 17.55
N TYR A 120 -15.31 15.60 18.00
CA TYR A 120 -14.78 16.11 19.26
C TYR A 120 -14.52 17.62 19.22
N CYS A 121 -13.96 18.13 18.11
CA CYS A 121 -13.79 19.56 17.90
C CYS A 121 -15.13 20.31 17.98
N VAL A 122 -16.18 19.78 17.35
CA VAL A 122 -17.53 20.37 17.39
C VAL A 122 -18.06 20.42 18.83
N LEU A 123 -17.95 19.32 19.58
CA LEU A 123 -18.38 19.26 20.97
C LEU A 123 -17.63 20.27 21.84
N ILE A 124 -16.30 20.33 21.73
CA ILE A 124 -15.48 21.27 22.52
C ILE A 124 -15.90 22.72 22.25
N LEU A 125 -16.05 23.11 20.99
CA LEU A 125 -16.45 24.47 20.64
C LEU A 125 -17.86 24.80 21.15
N TRP A 126 -18.78 23.84 21.04
CA TRP A 126 -20.14 23.98 21.55
C TRP A 126 -20.18 24.14 23.07
N PHE A 127 -19.44 23.31 23.82
CA PHE A 127 -19.34 23.40 25.27
C PHE A 127 -18.70 24.71 25.72
N LYS A 128 -17.63 25.14 25.02
CA LYS A 128 -17.00 26.44 25.28
C LYS A 128 -17.96 27.60 25.05
N SER A 129 -18.85 27.49 24.05
CA SER A 129 -19.87 28.51 23.75
C SER A 129 -21.02 28.56 24.76
N ARG A 130 -21.35 27.46 25.45
CA ARG A 130 -22.49 27.40 26.40
C ARG A 130 -22.10 27.55 27.88
N GLY A 131 -20.82 27.77 28.18
CA GLY A 131 -20.37 28.05 29.55
C GLY A 131 -19.98 26.82 30.37
N GLY A 132 -19.68 25.69 29.73
CA GLY A 132 -19.12 24.50 30.39
C GLY A 132 -20.05 23.78 31.37
N TYR A 133 -19.51 22.76 32.05
CA TYR A 133 -20.24 22.03 33.08
C TYR A 133 -20.30 22.85 34.36
N LYS A 134 -21.51 23.15 34.85
CA LYS A 134 -21.70 23.75 36.17
C LYS A 134 -21.67 22.62 37.20
N PRO A 135 -20.75 22.67 38.19
CA PRO A 135 -20.73 21.67 39.26
C PRO A 135 -22.06 21.74 40.02
N VAL A 136 -22.63 20.56 40.30
CA VAL A 136 -23.78 20.40 41.20
C VAL A 136 -23.22 19.79 42.48
N ASP A 137 -23.32 20.53 43.58
CA ASP A 137 -22.98 19.99 44.90
C ASP A 137 -24.05 18.99 45.32
N LEU A 138 -23.62 17.78 45.69
CA LEU A 138 -24.47 16.76 46.27
C LEU A 138 -24.35 16.90 47.80
N GLU A 139 -25.39 17.42 48.45
CA GLU A 139 -25.57 17.38 49.90
C GLU A 139 -25.86 15.96 50.40
#